data_AF-A0A972DH29-F1
#
_entry.id   AF-A0A972DH29-F1
#
_cell.length_a   1.000
_cell.length_b   1.000
_cell.length_c   1.000
_cell.angle_alpha   90.00
_cell.angle_beta   90.00
_cell.angle_gamma   90.00
#
_symmetry.space_group_name_H-M   'P 1'
#
loop_
_entity.id
_entity.type
_entity.pdbx_description
1 polymer ?
#
loop_
_entity_poly.entity_id
_entity_poly.type
_entity_poly.pdbx_seq_one_letter_code
_entity_poly.pdbx_strand_id
1 'polypeptide(L)'
;MANKCRIPVRKDLSKYYIKTTDGGNYIPFVYLPRTQSDKDYKQTLSLPSYWACGDMTRTSQKYPVFSWSVDTRYSSREGGWENNLTADYEYVYELITGAISEDAVNGHKFIRLRNRNFITEDNKVNIMIVKGDGLKFFEKIPPLDDKTKENFAHFALESAEILARDYPPQMRDLVISWHAGAFISATVAIMVMDILYGNGTFKELSPREKITSNLIMFCDVLPTP
;
A
#
# COMPACT_ATOMS: atom_id res chain seq x y z
N MET A 1 -3.61 5.84 3.25
CA MET A 1 -3.79 6.45 4.61
C MET A 1 -2.54 7.18 5.12
N ALA A 2 -1.35 6.60 4.96
CA ALA A 2 -0.07 7.24 5.34
C ALA A 2 0.15 8.60 4.67
N ASN A 3 -0.51 8.85 3.52
CA ASN A 3 -0.45 10.13 2.81
C ASN A 3 -0.92 11.34 3.64
N LYS A 4 -1.79 11.13 4.65
CA LYS A 4 -2.24 12.19 5.56
C LYS A 4 -1.18 12.60 6.61
N CYS A 5 -0.10 11.85 6.71
CA CYS A 5 1.02 12.12 7.62
C CYS A 5 2.26 12.65 6.90
N ARG A 6 2.22 12.80 5.56
CA ARG A 6 3.36 13.27 4.78
C ARG A 6 3.79 14.67 5.19
N ILE A 7 5.09 14.90 5.15
CA ILE A 7 5.69 16.22 5.38
C ILE A 7 5.50 17.03 4.09
N PRO A 8 4.93 18.24 4.16
CA PRO A 8 4.72 19.06 2.98
C PRO A 8 6.05 19.54 2.41
N VAL A 9 6.41 19.08 1.21
CA VAL A 9 7.58 19.57 0.48
C VAL A 9 7.11 20.39 -0.72
N ARG A 10 7.50 21.66 -0.76
CA ARG A 10 7.14 22.60 -1.83
C ARG A 10 8.38 22.89 -2.69
N LYS A 11 8.69 21.99 -3.61
CA LYS A 11 9.76 22.15 -4.59
C LYS A 11 9.17 22.01 -6.00
N ASP A 12 9.50 22.93 -6.90
CA ASP A 12 9.19 22.73 -8.30
C ASP A 12 10.11 21.66 -8.90
N LEU A 13 9.49 20.57 -9.36
CA LEU A 13 10.15 19.42 -9.98
C LEU A 13 9.94 19.36 -11.50
N SER A 14 9.32 20.38 -12.10
CA SER A 14 8.99 20.45 -13.53
C SER A 14 10.18 20.12 -14.44
N LYS A 15 11.38 20.58 -14.07
CA LYS A 15 12.64 20.35 -14.80
C LYS A 15 13.05 18.88 -14.95
N TYR A 16 12.50 17.98 -14.13
CA TYR A 16 12.83 16.54 -14.15
C TYR A 16 11.94 15.72 -15.07
N TYR A 17 10.76 16.24 -15.42
CA TYR A 17 9.79 15.50 -16.22
C TYR A 17 10.17 15.50 -17.70
N ILE A 18 10.13 14.33 -18.30
CA ILE A 18 10.15 14.13 -19.75
C ILE A 18 8.70 14.04 -20.21
N LYS A 19 8.34 14.92 -21.16
CA LYS A 19 7.02 14.89 -21.82
C LYS A 19 7.05 13.87 -22.95
N THR A 20 6.08 12.97 -22.98
CA THR A 20 5.87 12.07 -24.12
C THR A 20 4.97 12.73 -25.16
N THR A 21 5.04 12.24 -26.40
CA THR A 21 4.25 12.78 -27.53
C THR A 21 2.74 12.52 -27.38
N ASP A 22 2.35 11.54 -26.56
CA ASP A 22 0.96 11.22 -26.22
C ASP A 22 0.42 11.99 -25.01
N GLY A 23 1.19 12.95 -24.46
CA GLY A 23 0.77 13.82 -23.37
C GLY A 23 1.07 13.30 -21.96
N GLY A 24 1.74 12.15 -21.84
CA GLY A 24 2.28 11.66 -20.57
C GLY A 24 3.49 12.46 -20.06
N ASN A 25 3.78 12.32 -18.76
CA ASN A 25 4.97 12.88 -18.12
C ASN A 25 5.62 11.80 -17.25
N TYR A 26 6.93 11.61 -17.36
CA TYR A 26 7.65 10.64 -16.55
C TYR A 26 9.05 11.11 -16.16
N ILE A 27 9.64 10.48 -15.16
CA ILE A 27 11.04 10.66 -14.78
C ILE A 27 11.73 9.31 -14.96
N PRO A 28 12.76 9.20 -15.82
CA PRO A 28 13.45 7.93 -16.02
C PRO A 28 14.34 7.61 -14.81
N PHE A 29 14.34 6.33 -14.43
CA PHE A 29 15.27 5.79 -13.44
C PHE A 29 16.12 4.71 -14.07
N VAL A 30 17.41 4.70 -13.73
CA VAL A 30 18.33 3.63 -14.09
C VAL A 30 18.86 3.04 -12.78
N TYR A 31 18.68 1.73 -12.62
CA TYR A 31 19.29 1.00 -11.52
C TYR A 31 20.71 0.61 -11.92
N LEU A 32 21.69 1.16 -11.20
CA LEU A 32 23.09 0.79 -11.38
C LEU A 32 23.45 -0.32 -10.37
N PRO A 33 24.15 -1.39 -10.80
CA PRO A 33 24.71 -2.35 -9.87
C PRO A 33 25.59 -1.62 -8.84
N ARG A 34 25.35 -1.89 -7.56
CA ARG A 34 26.11 -1.33 -6.45
C ARG A 34 26.71 -2.45 -5.62
N THR A 35 27.90 -2.22 -5.09
CA THR A 35 28.50 -3.11 -4.10
C THR A 35 28.87 -2.30 -2.87
N GLN A 36 28.87 -2.94 -1.70
CA GLN A 36 29.30 -2.32 -0.47
C GLN A 36 30.73 -1.79 -0.61
N SER A 37 30.93 -0.50 -0.33
CA SER A 37 32.23 0.18 -0.44
C SER A 37 33.21 -0.28 0.62
N ASP A 38 32.76 -0.34 1.88
CA ASP A 38 33.52 -0.85 3.02
C ASP A 38 33.24 -2.34 3.21
N LYS A 39 34.18 -3.22 2.81
CA LYS A 39 34.04 -4.68 2.94
C LYS A 39 34.16 -5.19 4.38
N ASP A 40 34.75 -4.40 5.27
CA ASP A 40 34.95 -4.76 6.67
C ASP A 40 33.75 -4.37 7.53
N TYR A 41 32.93 -3.42 7.05
CA TYR A 41 31.68 -3.07 7.71
C TYR A 41 30.74 -4.28 7.82
N LYS A 42 30.47 -4.68 9.05
CA LYS A 42 29.46 -5.67 9.40
C LYS A 42 28.26 -4.94 10.01
N GLN A 43 27.12 -5.00 9.34
CA GLN A 43 25.88 -4.43 9.83
C GLN A 43 25.53 -5.05 11.19
N THR A 44 25.46 -4.23 12.24
CA THR A 44 25.10 -4.66 13.60
C THR A 44 23.59 -4.66 13.84
N LEU A 45 22.84 -3.91 13.01
CA LEU A 45 21.38 -3.81 13.08
C LEU A 45 20.74 -4.93 12.25
N SER A 46 20.09 -5.89 12.90
CA SER A 46 19.22 -6.85 12.21
C SER A 46 17.77 -6.36 12.27
N LEU A 47 17.36 -5.61 11.24
CA LEU A 47 16.00 -5.11 11.13
C LEU A 47 15.17 -6.01 10.21
N PRO A 48 13.88 -6.25 10.53
CA PRO A 48 13.00 -6.93 9.59
C PRO A 48 12.77 -6.07 8.34
N SER A 49 12.26 -6.68 7.27
CA SER A 49 11.83 -5.94 6.10
C SER A 49 10.65 -5.04 6.45
N TYR A 50 10.82 -3.73 6.26
CA TYR A 50 9.78 -2.72 6.33
C TYR A 50 9.26 -2.32 4.95
N TRP A 51 9.39 -3.24 3.98
CA TRP A 51 8.86 -3.04 2.64
C TRP A 51 7.33 -3.05 2.63
N ALA A 52 6.75 -2.22 1.76
CA ALA A 52 5.33 -2.21 1.46
C ALA A 52 5.10 -1.91 -0.03
N CYS A 53 4.03 -2.47 -0.61
CA CYS A 53 3.69 -2.29 -2.03
C CYS A 53 3.13 -0.88 -2.39
N GLY A 54 2.97 0.00 -1.40
CA GLY A 54 2.25 1.28 -1.55
C GLY A 54 0.73 1.13 -1.42
N ASP A 55 0.02 2.27 -1.33
CA ASP A 55 -1.46 2.31 -1.35
C ASP A 55 -1.96 1.82 -2.72
N MET A 56 -2.68 0.70 -2.77
CA MET A 56 -3.27 0.16 -3.99
C MET A 56 -4.79 0.28 -3.94
N THR A 57 -5.37 1.01 -4.88
CA THR A 57 -6.82 1.17 -4.98
C THR A 57 -7.36 0.54 -6.24
N ARG A 58 -8.57 -0.02 -6.19
CA ARG A 58 -9.33 -0.45 -7.37
C ARG A 58 -10.74 0.13 -7.33
N THR A 59 -11.22 0.52 -8.50
CA THR A 59 -12.59 1.02 -8.68
C THR A 59 -13.19 0.23 -9.83
N SER A 60 -14.29 -0.46 -9.57
CA SER A 60 -15.04 -1.12 -10.63
C SER A 60 -15.76 -0.08 -11.49
N GLN A 61 -15.78 -0.32 -12.79
CA GLN A 61 -16.61 0.44 -13.74
C GLN A 61 -17.98 -0.22 -13.97
N LYS A 62 -18.17 -1.44 -13.44
CA LYS A 62 -19.37 -2.27 -13.62
C LYS A 62 -20.29 -2.24 -12.40
N TYR A 63 -19.70 -2.19 -11.21
CA TYR A 63 -20.40 -2.30 -9.93
C TYR A 63 -20.02 -1.15 -9.00
N PRO A 64 -20.83 -0.85 -7.98
CA PRO A 64 -20.50 0.12 -6.93
C PRO A 64 -19.44 -0.45 -5.97
N VAL A 65 -18.28 -0.83 -6.51
CA VAL A 65 -17.19 -1.49 -5.79
C VAL A 65 -15.95 -0.63 -5.83
N PHE A 66 -15.41 -0.37 -4.64
CA PHE A 66 -14.11 0.25 -4.44
C PHE A 66 -13.29 -0.62 -3.49
N SER A 67 -11.98 -0.72 -3.68
CA SER A 67 -11.10 -1.40 -2.73
C SER A 67 -9.84 -0.61 -2.46
N TRP A 68 -9.30 -0.82 -1.26
CA TRP A 68 -8.00 -0.34 -0.85
C TRP A 68 -7.22 -1.50 -0.22
N SER A 69 -5.95 -1.63 -0.61
CA SER A 69 -5.04 -2.60 -0.01
C SER A 69 -3.60 -2.10 0.02
N VAL A 70 -2.84 -2.64 0.99
CA VAL A 70 -1.38 -2.49 1.08
C VAL A 70 -0.81 -3.82 1.51
N ASP A 71 0.09 -4.37 0.70
CA ASP A 71 0.81 -5.59 1.07
C ASP A 71 2.03 -5.24 1.92
N THR A 72 2.16 -5.94 3.04
CA THR A 72 3.19 -5.76 4.07
C THR A 72 3.54 -7.13 4.66
N ARG A 73 4.51 -7.19 5.57
CA ARG A 73 4.79 -8.42 6.35
C ARG A 73 3.63 -8.91 7.23
N TYR A 74 2.61 -8.08 7.43
CA TYR A 74 1.41 -8.42 8.21
C TYR A 74 0.28 -9.01 7.37
N SER A 75 0.41 -9.00 6.05
CA SER A 75 -0.53 -9.63 5.12
C SER A 75 0.00 -10.94 4.60
N SER A 76 -0.86 -11.95 4.47
CA SER A 76 -0.52 -13.23 3.83
C SER A 76 -0.73 -13.24 2.32
N ARG A 77 -1.08 -12.10 1.72
CA ARG A 77 -1.30 -11.96 0.28
C ARG A 77 0.03 -11.83 -0.44
N GLU A 78 0.11 -12.46 -1.60
CA GLU A 78 1.30 -12.49 -2.44
C GLU A 78 1.06 -11.82 -3.81
N GLY A 79 2.15 -11.46 -4.49
CA GLY A 79 2.13 -10.90 -5.85
C GLY A 79 1.86 -9.39 -5.95
N GLY A 80 1.72 -8.69 -4.82
CA GLY A 80 1.69 -7.22 -4.80
C GLY A 80 0.65 -6.60 -5.73
N TRP A 81 1.03 -5.48 -6.35
CA TRP A 81 0.15 -4.72 -7.25
C TRP A 81 -0.30 -5.52 -8.48
N GLU A 82 0.56 -6.40 -9.00
CA GLU A 82 0.28 -7.24 -10.17
C GLU A 82 -0.87 -8.20 -9.88
N ASN A 83 -0.91 -8.73 -8.66
CA ASN A 83 -1.95 -9.65 -8.23
C ASN A 83 -3.17 -8.94 -7.63
N ASN A 84 -3.17 -7.62 -7.46
CA ASN A 84 -4.33 -6.87 -6.99
C ASN A 84 -5.25 -6.51 -8.18
N LEU A 85 -6.15 -7.40 -8.60
CA LEU A 85 -6.99 -7.18 -9.78
C LEU A 85 -8.37 -6.62 -9.41
N THR A 86 -8.90 -5.69 -10.20
CA THR A 86 -10.28 -5.18 -10.02
C THR A 86 -11.30 -6.33 -10.07
N ALA A 87 -11.09 -7.28 -10.99
CA ALA A 87 -11.97 -8.43 -11.20
C ALA A 87 -12.18 -9.28 -9.94
N ASP A 88 -11.17 -9.39 -9.05
CA ASP A 88 -11.32 -10.17 -7.82
C ASP A 88 -12.43 -9.58 -6.92
N TYR A 89 -12.50 -8.25 -6.81
CA TYR A 89 -13.52 -7.57 -6.03
C TYR A 89 -14.90 -7.61 -6.72
N GLU A 90 -14.92 -7.59 -8.05
CA GLU A 90 -16.15 -7.76 -8.83
C GLU A 90 -16.73 -9.16 -8.65
N TYR A 91 -15.90 -10.20 -8.62
CA TYR A 91 -16.35 -11.57 -8.38
C TYR A 91 -16.86 -11.77 -6.96
N VAL A 92 -16.22 -11.16 -5.96
CA VAL A 92 -16.76 -11.12 -4.58
C VAL A 92 -18.12 -10.43 -4.57
N TYR A 93 -18.27 -9.30 -5.27
CA TYR A 93 -19.54 -8.57 -5.36
C TYR A 93 -20.63 -9.44 -6.00
N GLU A 94 -20.32 -10.07 -7.14
CA GLU A 94 -21.24 -10.97 -7.83
C GLU A 94 -21.67 -12.15 -6.94
N LEU A 95 -20.76 -12.69 -6.13
CA LEU A 95 -21.06 -13.75 -5.18
C LEU A 95 -22.02 -13.26 -4.09
N ILE A 96 -21.75 -12.12 -3.45
CA ILE A 96 -22.61 -11.61 -2.36
C ILE A 96 -23.99 -11.17 -2.83
N THR A 97 -24.14 -10.79 -4.10
CA THR A 97 -25.44 -10.46 -4.69
C THR A 97 -26.17 -11.67 -5.25
N GLY A 98 -25.57 -12.86 -5.23
CA GLY A 98 -26.12 -14.07 -5.86
C GLY A 98 -26.16 -14.01 -7.39
N ALA A 99 -25.37 -13.14 -8.02
CA ALA A 99 -25.30 -12.99 -9.47
C ALA A 99 -24.48 -14.11 -10.14
N ILE A 100 -23.66 -14.82 -9.36
CA ILE A 100 -22.94 -16.02 -9.80
C ILE A 100 -23.20 -17.19 -8.87
N SER A 101 -23.27 -18.38 -9.45
CA SER A 101 -23.23 -19.67 -8.77
C SER A 101 -21.97 -20.42 -9.17
N GLU A 102 -21.55 -21.39 -8.36
CA GLU A 102 -20.45 -22.27 -8.75
C GLU A 102 -20.93 -23.29 -9.77
N ASP A 103 -20.70 -22.96 -11.04
CA ASP A 103 -21.11 -23.74 -12.21
C ASP A 103 -19.99 -23.76 -13.26
N ALA A 104 -20.23 -24.44 -14.39
CA ALA A 104 -19.24 -24.57 -15.46
C ALA A 104 -18.83 -23.22 -16.09
N VAL A 105 -19.68 -22.18 -16.00
CA VAL A 105 -19.42 -20.86 -16.59
C VAL A 105 -18.57 -20.01 -15.63
N ASN A 106 -18.88 -20.05 -14.34
CA ASN A 106 -18.27 -19.20 -13.32
C ASN A 106 -17.16 -19.89 -12.52
N GLY A 107 -16.92 -21.20 -12.68
CA GLY A 107 -15.99 -21.98 -11.84
C GLY A 107 -14.57 -21.38 -11.76
N HIS A 108 -14.08 -20.77 -12.85
CA HIS A 108 -12.78 -20.09 -12.86
C HIS A 108 -12.72 -18.90 -11.88
N LYS A 109 -13.84 -18.19 -11.66
CA LYS A 109 -13.94 -17.10 -10.68
C LYS A 109 -13.80 -17.63 -9.26
N PHE A 110 -14.48 -18.73 -8.93
CA PHE A 110 -14.41 -19.37 -7.61
C PHE A 110 -13.01 -19.92 -7.31
N ILE A 111 -12.39 -20.60 -8.29
CA ILE A 111 -10.98 -21.04 -8.18
C ILE A 111 -10.07 -19.84 -7.90
N ARG A 112 -10.24 -18.75 -8.65
CA ARG A 112 -9.47 -17.52 -8.43
C ARG A 112 -9.67 -16.94 -7.04
N LEU A 113 -10.91 -16.83 -6.57
CA LEU A 113 -11.22 -16.28 -5.24
C LEU A 113 -10.66 -17.16 -4.10
N ARG A 114 -10.72 -18.49 -4.21
CA ARG A 114 -10.10 -19.41 -3.24
C ARG A 114 -8.58 -19.34 -3.26
N ASN A 115 -7.96 -19.30 -4.44
CA ASN A 115 -6.51 -19.10 -4.57
C ASN A 115 -6.05 -17.78 -3.93
N ARG A 116 -6.92 -16.77 -3.88
CA ARG A 116 -6.67 -15.48 -3.20
C ARG A 116 -7.08 -15.47 -1.74
N ASN A 117 -7.68 -16.56 -1.26
CA ASN A 117 -8.34 -16.67 0.04
C ASN A 117 -9.40 -15.60 0.27
N PHE A 118 -9.99 -15.04 -0.79
CA PHE A 118 -11.06 -14.04 -0.69
C PHE A 118 -12.39 -14.67 -0.27
N ILE A 119 -12.52 -15.97 -0.52
CA ILE A 119 -13.58 -16.82 -0.01
C ILE A 119 -12.98 -18.10 0.58
N THR A 120 -13.72 -18.76 1.45
CA THR A 120 -13.41 -20.09 1.99
C THR A 120 -13.83 -21.19 1.00
N GLU A 121 -13.45 -22.43 1.29
CA GLU A 121 -13.88 -23.60 0.50
C GLU A 121 -15.40 -23.72 0.38
N ASP A 122 -16.14 -23.36 1.45
CA ASP A 122 -17.61 -23.34 1.49
C ASP A 122 -18.22 -22.03 0.94
N ASN A 123 -17.47 -21.29 0.12
CA ASN A 123 -17.91 -20.07 -0.58
C ASN A 123 -18.33 -18.90 0.34
N LYS A 124 -17.89 -18.90 1.60
CA LYS A 124 -18.10 -17.74 2.48
C LYS A 124 -17.06 -16.68 2.24
N VAL A 125 -17.49 -15.42 2.25
CA VAL A 125 -16.58 -14.27 2.14
C VAL A 125 -15.57 -14.29 3.29
N ASN A 126 -14.30 -14.06 2.94
CA ASN A 126 -13.17 -14.13 3.85
C ASN A 126 -12.30 -12.86 3.87
N ILE A 127 -12.80 -11.76 3.30
CA ILE A 127 -12.21 -10.42 3.36
C ILE A 127 -13.15 -9.46 4.10
N MET A 128 -12.59 -8.36 4.60
CA MET A 128 -13.36 -7.28 5.19
C MET A 128 -14.11 -6.49 4.11
N ILE A 129 -15.44 -6.45 4.27
CA ILE A 129 -16.34 -5.65 3.45
C ILE A 129 -16.97 -4.57 4.32
N VAL A 130 -16.89 -3.32 3.86
CA VAL A 130 -17.51 -2.16 4.50
C VAL A 130 -18.62 -1.65 3.60
N LYS A 131 -19.83 -1.51 4.15
CA LYS A 131 -20.93 -0.92 3.42
C LYS A 131 -20.74 0.60 3.31
N GLY A 132 -20.69 1.12 2.09
CA GLY A 132 -20.64 2.55 1.81
C GLY A 132 -19.49 2.99 0.92
N ASP A 133 -19.21 4.29 0.95
CA ASP A 133 -18.22 4.93 0.08
C ASP A 133 -16.82 4.94 0.73
N GLY A 134 -15.84 4.39 0.02
CA GLY A 134 -14.46 4.28 0.51
C GLY A 134 -13.77 5.64 0.69
N LEU A 135 -14.03 6.62 -0.18
CA LEU A 135 -13.41 7.94 -0.08
C LEU A 135 -13.93 8.68 1.17
N LYS A 136 -15.26 8.69 1.38
CA LYS A 136 -15.88 9.23 2.59
C LYS A 136 -15.42 8.52 3.85
N PHE A 137 -15.13 7.21 3.78
CA PHE A 137 -14.56 6.47 4.90
C PHE A 137 -13.16 7.01 5.25
N PHE A 138 -12.27 7.16 4.25
CA PHE A 138 -10.91 7.67 4.49
C PHE A 138 -10.87 9.16 4.86
N GLU A 139 -11.86 9.96 4.45
CA GLU A 139 -11.99 11.36 4.87
C GLU A 139 -12.09 11.51 6.38
N LYS A 140 -12.73 10.55 7.08
CA LYS A 140 -12.89 10.56 8.55
C LYS A 140 -11.59 10.43 9.32
N ILE A 141 -10.51 10.02 8.66
CA ILE A 141 -9.22 9.82 9.30
C ILE A 141 -8.55 11.18 9.49
N PRO A 142 -8.26 11.61 10.72
CA PRO A 142 -7.69 12.92 10.95
C PRO A 142 -6.28 13.01 10.32
N PRO A 143 -5.89 14.18 9.77
CA PRO A 143 -4.50 14.42 9.42
C PRO A 143 -3.64 14.51 10.69
N LEU A 144 -2.34 14.26 10.52
CA LEU A 144 -1.37 14.59 11.57
C LEU A 144 -1.29 16.12 11.70
N ASP A 145 -1.22 16.64 12.92
CA ASP A 145 -1.08 18.07 13.15
C ASP A 145 0.31 18.57 12.71
N ASP A 146 0.39 19.84 12.32
CA ASP A 146 1.62 20.39 11.73
C ASP A 146 2.77 20.48 12.73
N LYS A 147 2.48 20.73 14.02
CA LYS A 147 3.50 20.73 15.08
C LYS A 147 4.15 19.35 15.22
N THR A 148 3.36 18.28 15.15
CA THR A 148 3.91 16.92 15.16
C THR A 148 4.72 16.62 13.90
N LYS A 149 4.31 17.09 12.72
CA LYS A 149 5.10 16.94 11.48
C LYS A 149 6.43 17.68 11.54
N GLU A 150 6.46 18.89 12.10
CA GLU A 150 7.66 19.72 12.25
C GLU A 150 8.75 19.00 13.07
N ASN A 151 8.37 18.24 14.09
CA ASN A 151 9.31 17.45 14.90
C ASN A 151 10.12 16.44 14.07
N PHE A 152 9.56 15.97 12.94
CA PHE A 152 10.23 15.03 12.03
C PHE A 152 10.91 15.70 10.84
N ALA A 153 10.66 16.99 10.60
CA ALA A 153 11.15 17.68 9.40
C ALA A 153 12.68 17.70 9.32
N HIS A 154 13.37 17.91 10.45
CA HIS A 154 14.83 17.88 10.51
C HIS A 154 15.39 16.49 10.18
N PHE A 155 14.86 15.43 10.79
CA PHE A 155 15.27 14.06 10.50
C PHE A 155 14.98 13.65 9.05
N ALA A 156 13.83 14.09 8.52
CA ALA A 156 13.43 13.82 7.15
C ALA A 156 14.40 14.46 6.16
N LEU A 157 14.80 15.71 6.41
CA LEU A 157 15.76 16.42 5.57
C LEU A 157 17.15 15.79 5.65
N GLU A 158 17.66 15.52 6.85
CA GLU A 158 18.98 14.92 7.05
C GLU A 158 19.10 13.55 6.36
N SER A 159 18.10 12.67 6.55
CA SER A 159 18.06 11.37 5.90
C SER A 159 18.03 11.50 4.36
N ALA A 160 17.23 12.44 3.86
CA ALA A 160 17.12 12.69 2.42
C ALA A 160 18.41 13.26 1.82
N GLU A 161 19.12 14.13 2.54
CA GLU A 161 20.43 14.68 2.14
C GLU A 161 21.52 13.61 2.11
N ILE A 162 21.56 12.72 3.09
CA ILE A 162 22.49 11.58 3.10
C ILE A 162 22.27 10.73 1.86
N LEU A 163 21.03 10.35 1.58
CA LEU A 163 20.71 9.52 0.42
C LEU A 163 21.01 10.25 -0.90
N ALA A 164 20.74 11.55 -0.99
CA ALA A 164 21.01 12.32 -2.20
C ALA A 164 22.49 12.40 -2.57
N ARG A 165 23.43 12.13 -1.65
CA ARG A 165 24.87 12.08 -1.95
C ARG A 165 25.22 10.96 -2.93
N ASP A 166 24.42 9.89 -2.95
CA ASP A 166 24.59 8.76 -3.86
C ASP A 166 24.11 9.06 -5.29
N TYR A 167 23.50 10.24 -5.50
CA TYR A 167 22.96 10.66 -6.80
C TYR A 167 23.76 11.82 -7.41
N PRO A 168 23.78 11.92 -8.76
CA PRO A 168 24.40 13.05 -9.46
C PRO A 168 23.87 14.40 -8.97
N PRO A 169 24.70 15.46 -8.89
CA PRO A 169 24.29 16.78 -8.38
C PRO A 169 22.98 17.31 -8.95
N GLN A 170 22.76 17.12 -10.26
CA GLN A 170 21.55 17.55 -10.95
C GLN A 170 20.27 16.85 -10.46
N MET A 171 20.36 15.65 -9.87
CA MET A 171 19.22 14.87 -9.37
C MET A 171 18.97 15.05 -7.86
N ARG A 172 19.88 15.70 -7.12
CA ARG A 172 19.81 15.75 -5.66
C ARG A 172 18.55 16.41 -5.15
N ASP A 173 18.14 17.53 -5.75
CA ASP A 173 16.89 18.22 -5.38
C ASP A 173 15.66 17.31 -5.51
N LEU A 174 15.60 16.50 -6.57
CA LEU A 174 14.52 15.54 -6.78
C LEU A 174 14.49 14.47 -5.69
N VAL A 175 15.67 13.88 -5.42
CA VAL A 175 15.83 12.83 -4.40
C VAL A 175 15.47 13.37 -3.03
N ILE A 176 15.96 14.56 -2.67
CA ILE A 176 15.63 15.22 -1.41
C ILE A 176 14.12 15.44 -1.31
N SER A 177 13.51 16.00 -2.36
CA SER A 177 12.09 16.33 -2.35
C SER A 177 11.20 15.10 -2.17
N TRP A 178 11.52 14.00 -2.83
CA TRP A 178 10.76 12.77 -2.71
C TRP A 178 10.98 12.07 -1.37
N HIS A 179 12.21 11.96 -0.89
CA HIS A 179 12.51 11.25 0.34
C HIS A 179 12.01 11.99 1.58
N ALA A 180 12.20 13.31 1.65
CA ALA A 180 11.67 14.09 2.76
C ALA A 180 10.13 14.06 2.78
N GLY A 181 9.48 14.18 1.61
CA GLY A 181 8.02 14.13 1.50
C GLY A 181 7.43 12.75 1.81
N ALA A 182 8.20 11.69 1.58
CA ALA A 182 7.83 10.30 1.87
C ALA A 182 8.40 9.77 3.20
N PHE A 183 9.00 10.63 4.03
CA PHE A 183 9.65 10.19 5.27
C PHE A 183 8.66 9.48 6.21
N ILE A 184 7.50 10.10 6.45
CA ILE A 184 6.37 9.46 7.14
C ILE A 184 5.47 8.81 6.09
N SER A 185 5.79 7.56 5.74
CA SER A 185 5.04 6.77 4.76
C SER A 185 4.83 5.32 5.23
N ALA A 186 4.75 4.37 4.30
CA ALA A 186 4.41 2.99 4.57
C ALA A 186 5.43 2.29 5.51
N THR A 187 6.71 2.62 5.40
CA THR A 187 7.76 2.10 6.29
C THR A 187 7.50 2.46 7.76
N VAL A 188 7.20 3.73 8.04
CA VAL A 188 6.86 4.20 9.39
C VAL A 188 5.55 3.56 9.86
N ALA A 189 4.56 3.41 8.97
CA ALA A 189 3.32 2.72 9.32
C ALA A 189 3.56 1.27 9.77
N ILE A 190 4.46 0.53 9.10
CA ILE A 190 4.83 -0.82 9.53
C ILE A 190 5.58 -0.78 10.86
N MET A 191 6.52 0.15 11.08
CA MET A 191 7.20 0.29 12.38
C MET A 191 6.22 0.58 13.52
N VAL A 192 5.18 1.40 13.27
CA VAL A 192 4.11 1.62 14.24
C VAL A 192 3.33 0.33 14.49
N MET A 193 3.00 -0.45 13.45
CA MET A 193 2.39 -1.76 13.62
C MET A 193 3.27 -2.70 14.47
N ASP A 194 4.58 -2.72 14.25
CA ASP A 194 5.54 -3.50 15.05
C ASP A 194 5.44 -3.16 16.54
N ILE A 195 5.39 -1.87 16.87
CA ILE A 195 5.24 -1.41 18.25
C ILE A 195 3.88 -1.86 18.80
N LEU A 196 2.79 -1.65 18.05
CA LEU A 196 1.43 -1.93 18.52
C LEU A 196 1.18 -3.43 18.73
N TYR A 197 1.70 -4.31 17.88
CA TYR A 197 1.64 -5.75 18.12
C TYR A 197 2.65 -6.19 19.18
N GLY A 198 3.87 -5.67 19.14
CA GLY A 198 4.96 -6.07 20.04
C GLY A 198 4.75 -5.69 21.50
N ASN A 199 4.02 -4.60 21.77
CA ASN A 199 3.69 -4.17 23.13
C ASN A 199 2.32 -4.68 23.63
N GLY A 200 1.60 -5.48 22.82
CA GLY A 200 0.31 -6.05 23.17
C GLY A 200 -0.89 -5.09 23.05
N THR A 201 -0.72 -3.90 22.47
CA THR A 201 -1.87 -3.01 22.15
C THR A 201 -2.81 -3.67 21.15
N PHE A 202 -2.24 -4.35 20.15
CA PHE A 202 -2.97 -5.23 19.25
C PHE A 202 -2.64 -6.69 19.56
N LYS A 203 -3.67 -7.54 19.58
CA LYS A 203 -3.49 -9.00 19.61
C LYS A 203 -2.81 -9.47 18.33
N GLU A 204 -2.04 -10.55 18.38
CA GLU A 204 -1.45 -11.14 17.18
C GLU A 204 -2.54 -11.55 16.17
N LEU A 205 -2.25 -11.34 14.88
CA LEU A 205 -3.14 -11.72 13.79
C LEU A 205 -3.13 -13.24 13.59
N SER A 206 -4.31 -13.86 13.64
CA SER A 206 -4.50 -15.23 13.17
C SER A 206 -4.22 -15.34 11.67
N PRO A 207 -3.97 -16.56 11.13
CA PRO A 207 -3.80 -16.76 9.69
C PRO A 207 -4.95 -16.18 8.86
N ARG A 208 -6.18 -16.26 9.37
CA ARG A 208 -7.37 -15.68 8.74
C ARG A 208 -7.31 -14.15 8.71
N GLU A 209 -6.95 -13.52 9.84
CA GLU A 209 -6.87 -12.07 9.92
C GLU A 209 -5.74 -11.50 9.06
N LYS A 210 -4.64 -12.25 8.83
CA LYS A 210 -3.57 -11.87 7.90
C LYS A 210 -4.04 -11.75 6.44
N ILE A 211 -5.10 -12.46 6.05
CA ILE A 211 -5.67 -12.37 4.69
C ILE A 211 -6.32 -11.00 4.47
N THR A 212 -7.03 -10.48 5.48
CA THR A 212 -7.72 -9.19 5.40
C THR A 212 -6.92 -8.01 5.97
N SER A 213 -5.82 -8.27 6.67
CA SER A 213 -4.94 -7.22 7.20
C SER A 213 -4.50 -6.28 6.08
N ASN A 214 -4.76 -4.99 6.23
CA ASN A 214 -4.51 -3.98 5.20
C ASN A 214 -5.22 -4.27 3.85
N LEU A 215 -6.44 -4.81 3.89
CA LEU A 215 -7.33 -4.96 2.74
C LEU A 215 -8.76 -4.62 3.16
N ILE A 216 -9.40 -3.70 2.44
CA ILE A 216 -10.81 -3.34 2.64
C ILE A 216 -11.48 -3.24 1.28
N MET A 217 -12.59 -3.96 1.14
CA MET A 217 -13.54 -3.78 0.03
C MET A 217 -14.71 -2.93 0.51
N PHE A 218 -15.17 -2.03 -0.34
CA PHE A 218 -16.31 -1.15 -0.12
C PHE A 218 -17.35 -1.41 -1.20
N CYS A 219 -18.60 -1.59 -0.79
CA CYS A 219 -19.74 -1.71 -1.69
C CYS A 219 -21.06 -1.35 -0.98
N ASP A 220 -22.18 -1.43 -1.69
CA ASP A 220 -23.52 -1.12 -1.20
C ASP A 220 -24.25 -2.32 -0.56
N VAL A 221 -23.72 -3.53 -0.72
CA VAL A 221 -24.28 -4.79 -0.21
C VAL A 221 -23.29 -5.48 0.75
N LEU A 222 -23.78 -6.08 1.83
CA LEU A 222 -22.97 -6.92 2.73
C LEU A 222 -23.29 -8.40 2.49
N PRO A 223 -22.32 -9.31 2.68
CA PRO A 223 -22.59 -10.74 2.66
C PRO A 223 -23.62 -11.10 3.74
N THR A 224 -24.55 -11.99 3.42
CA THR A 224 -25.49 -12.54 4.39
C THR A 224 -24.75 -13.47 5.38
N PRO A 225 -25.15 -13.50 6.67
CA PRO A 225 -24.54 -14.35 7.69
C PRO A 225 -24.56 -15.85 7.36
#